data_AF-A0A1A9R944-F1
#
_entry.id   AF-A0A1A9R944-F1
#
_cell.length_a   1.000
_cell.length_b   1.000
_cell.length_c   1.000
_cell.angle_alpha   90.00
_cell.angle_beta   90.00
_cell.angle_gamma   90.00
#
_symmetry.space_group_name_H-M   'P 1'
#
loop_
_entity.id
_entity.type
_entity.pdbx_description
1 polymer ?
#
loop_
_entity_poly.entity_id
_entity_poly.type
_entity_poly.pdbx_seq_one_letter_code
_entity_poly.pdbx_strand_id
1 'polypeptide(L)'
;MSIPALNTNDVMDTIAALDVDRLSEGDFQVRLVRNEIKKVRKHAPAIAYMLDGILSARLNDYPTAKSHHERSVALAPSDKTILWNYSASMTTLAHYEEASRIVQRLVELGHAGPQHLESLIWLSLTSLDTEALSYNVELVQKSGFEPSQMIESPELAHSLLTILNFTSDFPNVAPDLKRIYMHVQNVLESKSSIVMGVYAEEDDFYHQRVLHIGYLVEAEQSDKIIALNDLLLEKISADEAIEHWDIVIPSFVLTKPDGETQGLVVYASNA
;
A
#
# COMPACT_ATOMS: atom_id res chain seq x y z
N MET A 1 -31.29 -16.99 -4.73
CA MET A 1 -30.70 -18.25 -5.21
C MET A 1 -29.20 -18.05 -5.16
N SER A 2 -28.48 -18.69 -4.22
CA SER A 2 -27.04 -18.54 -4.13
C SER A 2 -26.39 -19.21 -5.33
N ILE A 3 -25.59 -18.45 -6.06
CA ILE A 3 -24.73 -18.98 -7.10
C ILE A 3 -23.70 -19.86 -6.38
N PRO A 4 -23.45 -21.11 -6.80
CA PRO A 4 -22.44 -21.94 -6.17
C PRO A 4 -21.11 -21.17 -6.18
N ALA A 5 -20.31 -21.30 -5.12
CA ALA A 5 -18.96 -20.76 -5.01
C ALA A 5 -18.10 -21.32 -6.17
N LEU A 6 -18.17 -20.66 -7.32
CA LEU A 6 -17.67 -21.18 -8.58
C LEU A 6 -16.18 -20.87 -8.64
N ASN A 7 -15.34 -21.80 -8.18
CA ASN A 7 -13.87 -21.89 -8.40
C ASN A 7 -13.10 -20.56 -8.18
N THR A 8 -13.68 -19.57 -7.49
CA THR A 8 -13.10 -18.22 -7.43
C THR A 8 -12.00 -18.18 -6.38
N ASN A 9 -12.24 -18.83 -5.24
CA ASN A 9 -11.23 -18.99 -4.19
C ASN A 9 -10.06 -19.83 -4.70
N ASP A 10 -10.35 -20.97 -5.33
CA ASP A 10 -9.34 -21.80 -6.01
C ASP A 10 -8.51 -21.02 -7.05
N VAL A 11 -9.14 -20.14 -7.84
CA VAL A 11 -8.42 -19.26 -8.80
C VAL A 11 -7.58 -18.21 -8.07
N MET A 12 -8.07 -17.59 -7.00
CA MET A 12 -7.28 -16.67 -6.18
C MET A 12 -6.09 -17.37 -5.53
N ASP A 13 -6.29 -18.56 -4.96
CA ASP A 13 -5.23 -19.38 -4.37
C ASP A 13 -4.18 -19.74 -5.43
N THR A 14 -4.64 -20.06 -6.65
CA THR A 14 -3.73 -20.31 -7.78
C THR A 14 -2.95 -19.06 -8.16
N ILE A 15 -3.57 -17.88 -8.20
CA ILE A 15 -2.88 -16.61 -8.48
C ILE A 15 -1.86 -16.29 -7.37
N ALA A 16 -2.23 -16.48 -6.11
CA ALA A 16 -1.37 -16.25 -4.97
C ALA A 16 -0.14 -17.17 -4.97
N ALA A 17 -0.31 -18.41 -5.42
CA ALA A 17 0.76 -19.42 -5.52
C ALA A 17 1.70 -19.25 -6.73
N LEU A 18 1.46 -18.27 -7.62
CA LEU A 18 2.35 -18.01 -8.75
C LEU A 18 3.71 -17.47 -8.27
N ASP A 19 4.80 -18.08 -8.72
CA ASP A 19 6.18 -17.62 -8.57
C ASP A 19 6.45 -16.48 -9.58
N VAL A 20 5.94 -15.29 -9.25
CA VAL A 20 5.88 -14.13 -10.14
C VAL A 20 7.25 -13.58 -10.54
N ASP A 21 8.29 -13.82 -9.74
CA ASP A 21 9.67 -13.41 -10.04
C ASP A 21 10.24 -14.10 -11.29
N ARG A 22 9.57 -15.16 -11.76
CA ARG A 22 9.99 -15.96 -12.93
C ARG A 22 8.92 -16.05 -14.01
N LEU A 23 7.79 -15.39 -13.84
CA LEU A 23 6.65 -15.53 -14.73
C LEU A 23 6.43 -14.26 -15.56
N SER A 24 6.12 -14.51 -16.81
CA SER A 24 5.69 -13.54 -17.80
C SER A 24 4.26 -13.84 -18.23
N GLU A 25 3.66 -12.88 -18.92
CA GLU A 25 2.35 -13.00 -19.53
C GLU A 25 2.18 -14.25 -20.44
N GLY A 26 3.29 -14.71 -21.04
CA GLY A 26 3.35 -15.85 -21.93
C GLY A 26 3.45 -17.21 -21.23
N ASP A 27 3.50 -17.26 -19.89
CA ASP A 27 3.73 -18.49 -19.17
C ASP A 27 2.52 -19.43 -19.15
N PHE A 28 2.81 -20.73 -19.11
CA PHE A 28 1.76 -21.75 -19.14
C PHE A 28 0.80 -21.64 -17.94
N GLN A 29 1.34 -21.37 -16.75
CA GLN A 29 0.55 -21.21 -15.53
C GLN A 29 -0.36 -19.97 -15.62
N VAL A 30 0.15 -18.84 -16.09
CA VAL A 30 -0.62 -17.61 -16.32
C VAL A 30 -1.75 -17.85 -17.32
N ARG A 31 -1.48 -18.56 -18.42
CA ARG A 31 -2.51 -18.94 -19.41
C ARG A 31 -3.59 -19.84 -18.82
N LEU A 32 -3.22 -20.78 -17.94
CA LEU A 32 -4.18 -21.67 -17.29
C LEU A 32 -5.13 -20.87 -16.39
N VAL A 33 -4.56 -20.01 -15.53
CA VAL A 33 -5.34 -19.11 -14.66
C VAL A 33 -6.30 -18.24 -15.48
N ARG A 34 -5.82 -17.64 -16.57
CA ARG A 34 -6.67 -16.84 -17.47
C ARG A 34 -7.82 -17.62 -18.09
N ASN A 35 -7.62 -18.90 -18.39
CA ASN A 35 -8.69 -19.74 -18.90
C ASN A 35 -9.74 -20.02 -17.83
N GLU A 36 -9.35 -20.17 -16.56
CA GLU A 36 -10.29 -20.25 -15.45
C GLU A 36 -11.04 -18.93 -15.23
N ILE A 37 -10.35 -17.79 -15.24
CA ILE A 37 -10.98 -16.46 -15.15
C ILE A 37 -12.01 -16.26 -16.28
N LYS A 38 -11.70 -16.69 -17.51
CA LYS A 38 -12.67 -16.65 -18.63
C LYS A 38 -13.93 -17.47 -18.37
N LYS A 39 -13.83 -18.60 -17.65
CA LYS A 39 -15.01 -19.38 -17.25
C LYS A 39 -15.83 -18.61 -16.21
N VAL A 40 -15.18 -18.02 -15.21
CA VAL A 40 -15.84 -17.15 -14.20
C VAL A 40 -16.57 -16.00 -14.90
N ARG A 41 -15.94 -15.36 -15.90
CA ARG A 41 -16.50 -14.21 -16.62
C ARG A 41 -17.88 -14.48 -17.26
N LYS A 42 -18.16 -15.72 -17.65
CA LYS A 42 -19.47 -16.10 -18.23
C LYS A 42 -20.64 -15.95 -17.27
N HIS A 43 -20.36 -15.96 -15.96
CA HIS A 43 -21.37 -15.97 -14.91
C HIS A 43 -21.24 -14.78 -13.95
N ALA A 44 -20.02 -14.32 -13.70
CA ALA A 44 -19.70 -13.23 -12.79
C ALA A 44 -18.65 -12.30 -13.40
N PRO A 45 -19.04 -11.39 -14.31
CA PRO A 45 -18.10 -10.55 -15.05
C PRO A 45 -17.35 -9.56 -14.14
N ALA A 46 -17.98 -9.02 -13.10
CA ALA A 46 -17.31 -8.14 -12.14
C ALA A 46 -16.17 -8.89 -11.42
N ILE A 47 -16.48 -10.04 -10.82
CA ILE A 47 -15.48 -10.91 -10.16
C ILE A 47 -14.37 -11.31 -11.13
N ALA A 48 -14.69 -11.68 -12.38
CA ALA A 48 -13.66 -12.04 -13.34
C ALA A 48 -12.72 -10.87 -13.66
N TYR A 49 -13.23 -9.65 -13.79
CA TYR A 49 -12.38 -8.47 -13.95
C TYR A 49 -11.55 -8.17 -12.70
N MET A 50 -12.08 -8.37 -11.50
CA MET A 50 -11.28 -8.30 -10.26
C MET A 50 -10.12 -9.30 -10.30
N LEU A 51 -10.38 -10.56 -10.67
CA LEU A 51 -9.35 -11.60 -10.76
C LEU A 51 -8.29 -11.28 -11.83
N ASP A 52 -8.68 -10.76 -13.00
CA ASP A 52 -7.73 -10.28 -14.01
C ASP A 52 -6.88 -9.12 -13.47
N GLY A 53 -7.48 -8.22 -12.68
CA GLY A 53 -6.79 -7.13 -12.02
C GLY A 53 -5.74 -7.62 -11.02
N ILE A 54 -6.11 -8.57 -10.15
CA ILE A 54 -5.20 -9.21 -9.19
C ILE A 54 -4.05 -9.91 -9.91
N LEU A 55 -4.35 -10.72 -10.94
CA LEU A 55 -3.32 -11.42 -11.72
C LEU A 55 -2.35 -10.43 -12.38
N SER A 56 -2.86 -9.35 -12.95
CA SER A 56 -2.02 -8.34 -13.62
C SER A 56 -1.15 -7.59 -12.60
N ALA A 57 -1.66 -7.31 -11.41
CA ALA A 57 -0.87 -6.71 -10.34
C ALA A 57 0.25 -7.64 -9.86
N ARG A 58 -0.05 -8.94 -9.75
CA ARG A 58 0.96 -9.98 -9.46
C ARG A 58 2.03 -10.07 -10.53
N LEU A 59 1.70 -9.79 -11.79
CA LEU A 59 2.66 -9.71 -12.91
C LEU A 59 3.34 -8.33 -13.04
N ASN A 60 3.18 -7.44 -12.05
CA ASN A 60 3.72 -6.09 -12.03
C ASN A 60 3.27 -5.21 -13.22
N ASP A 61 2.08 -5.46 -13.78
CA ASP A 61 1.47 -4.68 -14.88
C ASP A 61 0.40 -3.73 -14.32
N TYR A 62 0.85 -2.56 -13.85
CA TYR A 62 -0.04 -1.54 -13.28
C TYR A 62 -1.14 -1.06 -14.25
N PRO A 63 -0.85 -0.65 -15.49
CA PRO A 63 -1.89 -0.17 -16.41
C PRO A 63 -2.99 -1.20 -16.64
N THR A 64 -2.62 -2.46 -16.82
CA THR A 64 -3.59 -3.54 -17.05
C THR A 64 -4.36 -3.89 -15.77
N ALA A 65 -3.67 -3.97 -14.62
CA ALA A 65 -4.29 -4.22 -13.32
C ALA A 65 -5.36 -3.19 -12.99
N LYS A 66 -5.00 -1.91 -13.12
CA LYS A 66 -5.92 -0.79 -12.90
C LYS A 66 -7.12 -0.85 -13.83
N SER A 67 -6.91 -1.03 -15.13
CA SER A 67 -8.01 -1.08 -16.10
C SER A 67 -9.01 -2.20 -15.79
N HIS A 68 -8.51 -3.36 -15.36
CA HIS A 68 -9.36 -4.48 -14.97
C HIS A 68 -10.14 -4.19 -13.69
N HIS A 69 -9.49 -3.64 -12.67
CA HIS A 69 -10.18 -3.24 -11.43
C HIS A 69 -11.23 -2.16 -11.65
N GLU A 70 -10.93 -1.13 -12.44
CA GLU A 70 -11.90 -0.08 -12.79
C GLU A 70 -13.14 -0.66 -13.49
N ARG A 71 -12.97 -1.64 -14.39
CA ARG A 71 -14.08 -2.37 -15.01
C ARG A 71 -14.87 -3.20 -14.00
N SER A 72 -14.20 -3.81 -13.03
CA SER A 72 -14.85 -4.55 -11.95
C SER A 72 -15.73 -3.62 -11.09
N VAL A 73 -15.16 -2.49 -10.64
CA VAL A 73 -15.85 -1.45 -9.88
C VAL A 73 -17.00 -0.84 -10.68
N ALA A 74 -16.86 -0.64 -12.00
CA ALA A 74 -17.94 -0.12 -12.83
C ALA A 74 -19.17 -1.06 -12.85
N LEU A 75 -18.96 -2.37 -12.74
CA LEU A 75 -20.03 -3.37 -12.70
C LEU A 75 -20.62 -3.55 -11.30
N ALA A 76 -19.83 -3.31 -10.25
CA ALA A 76 -20.24 -3.47 -8.86
C ALA A 76 -19.59 -2.39 -7.97
N PRO A 77 -20.08 -1.13 -8.03
CA PRO A 77 -19.38 0.05 -7.49
C PRO A 77 -19.35 0.16 -5.96
N SER A 78 -20.12 -0.67 -5.27
CA SER A 78 -20.22 -0.68 -3.80
C SER A 78 -19.84 -2.02 -3.19
N ASP A 79 -19.30 -2.94 -4.00
CA ASP A 79 -18.90 -4.26 -3.54
C ASP A 79 -17.59 -4.17 -2.76
N LYS A 80 -17.66 -4.53 -1.47
CA LYS A 80 -16.53 -4.43 -0.54
C LYS A 80 -15.33 -5.28 -0.98
N THR A 81 -15.57 -6.46 -1.55
CA THR A 81 -14.52 -7.40 -1.91
C THR A 81 -13.78 -6.90 -3.14
N ILE A 82 -14.50 -6.33 -4.10
CA ILE A 82 -13.90 -5.69 -5.28
C ILE A 82 -13.06 -4.48 -4.88
N LEU A 83 -13.59 -3.58 -4.05
CA LEU A 83 -12.86 -2.39 -3.60
C LEU A 83 -11.61 -2.78 -2.79
N TRP A 84 -11.74 -3.73 -1.88
CA TRP A 84 -10.60 -4.19 -1.06
C TRP A 84 -9.50 -4.85 -1.89
N ASN A 85 -9.86 -5.72 -2.85
CA ASN A 85 -8.89 -6.35 -3.73
C ASN A 85 -8.22 -5.35 -4.69
N TYR A 86 -8.95 -4.30 -5.09
CA TYR A 86 -8.37 -3.22 -5.87
C TYR A 86 -7.34 -2.43 -5.04
N SER A 87 -7.67 -2.01 -3.81
CA SER A 87 -6.70 -1.33 -2.96
C SER A 87 -5.46 -2.19 -2.69
N ALA A 88 -5.65 -3.49 -2.37
CA ALA A 88 -4.53 -4.41 -2.15
C ALA A 88 -3.62 -4.57 -3.38
N SER A 89 -4.21 -4.61 -4.58
CA SER A 89 -3.44 -4.64 -5.83
C SER A 89 -2.64 -3.37 -6.04
N MET A 90 -3.22 -2.20 -5.75
CA MET A 90 -2.51 -0.92 -5.87
C MET A 90 -1.39 -0.79 -4.85
N THR A 91 -1.59 -1.28 -3.61
CA THR A 91 -0.53 -1.36 -2.59
C THR A 91 0.62 -2.25 -3.05
N THR A 92 0.32 -3.41 -3.65
CA THR A 92 1.34 -4.35 -4.19
C THR A 92 2.16 -3.72 -5.30
N LEU A 93 1.57 -2.79 -6.05
CA LEU A 93 2.21 -2.05 -7.13
C LEU A 93 2.83 -0.72 -6.66
N ALA A 94 2.96 -0.50 -5.36
CA ALA A 94 3.48 0.72 -4.74
C ALA A 94 2.71 2.03 -5.07
N HIS A 95 1.43 1.92 -5.47
CA HIS A 95 0.54 3.06 -5.71
C HIS A 95 -0.31 3.39 -4.47
N TYR A 96 0.35 3.82 -3.39
CA TYR A 96 -0.25 3.96 -2.06
C TYR A 96 -1.34 5.03 -1.97
N GLU A 97 -1.19 6.17 -2.63
CA GLU A 97 -2.25 7.21 -2.65
C GLU A 97 -3.52 6.75 -3.38
N GLU A 98 -3.37 5.93 -4.43
CA GLU A 98 -4.51 5.33 -5.13
C GLU A 98 -5.20 4.29 -4.25
N ALA A 99 -4.42 3.41 -3.60
CA ALA A 99 -4.92 2.46 -2.62
C ALA A 99 -5.69 3.19 -1.50
N SER A 100 -5.14 4.28 -0.95
CA SER A 100 -5.74 5.06 0.14
C SER A 100 -7.13 5.58 -0.23
N ARG A 101 -7.27 6.17 -1.42
CA ARG A 101 -8.56 6.66 -1.93
C ARG A 101 -9.58 5.53 -2.10
N ILE A 102 -9.15 4.33 -2.50
CA ILE A 102 -10.04 3.18 -2.66
C ILE A 102 -10.51 2.66 -1.30
N VAL A 103 -9.62 2.55 -0.30
CA VAL A 103 -9.99 2.15 1.06
C VAL A 103 -10.90 3.20 1.70
N GLN A 104 -10.61 4.49 1.50
CA GLN A 104 -11.46 5.58 2.00
C GLN A 104 -12.89 5.45 1.45
N ARG A 105 -13.03 5.22 0.13
CA ARG A 105 -14.33 4.97 -0.49
C ARG A 105 -15.02 3.74 0.10
N LEU A 106 -14.29 2.65 0.36
CA LEU A 106 -14.84 1.45 1.00
C LEU A 106 -15.43 1.78 2.38
N VAL A 107 -14.72 2.58 3.18
CA VAL A 107 -15.15 3.02 4.51
C VAL A 107 -16.36 3.95 4.44
N GLU A 108 -16.36 4.92 3.51
CA GLU A 108 -17.49 5.84 3.26
C GLU A 108 -18.79 5.11 2.85
N LEU A 109 -18.66 3.96 2.21
CA LEU A 109 -19.79 3.08 1.86
C LEU A 109 -20.33 2.26 3.04
N GLY A 110 -19.77 2.43 4.24
CA GLY A 110 -20.21 1.74 5.45
C GLY A 110 -19.57 0.37 5.66
N HIS A 111 -18.54 0.02 4.89
CA HIS A 111 -17.81 -1.25 5.06
C HIS A 111 -16.63 -1.12 6.02
N ALA A 112 -16.67 -0.14 6.93
CA ALA A 112 -15.61 0.09 7.91
C ALA A 112 -15.40 -1.16 8.79
N GLY A 113 -14.15 -1.58 8.90
CA GLY A 113 -13.71 -2.64 9.79
C GLY A 113 -12.31 -2.31 10.30
N PRO A 114 -11.83 -2.94 11.37
CA PRO A 114 -10.57 -2.54 11.98
C PRO A 114 -9.38 -2.64 11.01
N GLN A 115 -9.32 -3.71 10.20
CA GLN A 115 -8.34 -3.87 9.13
C GLN A 115 -8.33 -2.73 8.10
N HIS A 116 -9.51 -2.22 7.73
CA HIS A 116 -9.63 -1.13 6.76
C HIS A 116 -9.14 0.19 7.35
N LEU A 117 -9.43 0.44 8.63
CA LEU A 117 -8.98 1.63 9.35
C LEU A 117 -7.46 1.60 9.59
N GLU A 118 -6.91 0.45 10.00
CA GLU A 118 -5.46 0.26 10.11
C GLU A 118 -4.77 0.51 8.77
N SER A 119 -5.35 0.01 7.67
CA SER A 119 -4.81 0.22 6.33
C SER A 119 -4.83 1.68 5.91
N LEU A 120 -5.85 2.46 6.29
CA LEU A 120 -5.86 3.90 6.05
C LEU A 120 -4.73 4.61 6.80
N ILE A 121 -4.48 4.24 8.06
CA ILE A 121 -3.35 4.77 8.84
C ILE A 121 -2.02 4.42 8.18
N TRP A 122 -1.81 3.15 7.84
CA TRP A 122 -0.59 2.67 7.20
C TRP A 122 -0.36 3.34 5.83
N LEU A 123 -1.41 3.48 5.01
CA LEU A 123 -1.32 4.13 3.71
C LEU A 123 -1.00 5.62 3.84
N SER A 124 -1.63 6.33 4.78
CA SER A 124 -1.35 7.74 5.05
C SER A 124 0.06 7.97 5.59
N LEU A 125 0.58 7.09 6.45
CA LEU A 125 1.96 7.14 6.92
C LEU A 125 2.94 6.86 5.78
N THR A 126 2.65 5.86 4.95
CA THR A 126 3.50 5.53 3.80
C THR A 126 3.57 6.68 2.81
N SER A 127 2.42 7.30 2.50
CA SER A 127 2.36 8.45 1.59
C SER A 127 2.75 9.78 2.22
N LEU A 128 3.08 9.80 3.52
CA LEU A 128 3.30 11.01 4.31
C LEU A 128 2.23 12.10 4.08
N ASP A 129 0.98 11.68 3.84
CA ASP A 129 -0.13 12.62 3.66
C ASP A 129 -0.70 12.96 5.04
N THR A 130 -0.17 14.02 5.64
CA THR A 130 -0.48 14.45 7.02
C THR A 130 -1.94 14.88 7.19
N GLU A 131 -2.58 15.38 6.12
CA GLU A 131 -3.99 15.73 6.13
C GLU A 131 -4.85 14.46 6.19
N ALA A 132 -4.56 13.50 5.31
CA ALA A 132 -5.22 12.20 5.33
C ALA A 132 -4.95 11.46 6.65
N LEU A 133 -3.74 11.54 7.19
CA LEU A 133 -3.37 10.96 8.48
C LEU A 133 -4.23 11.50 9.62
N SER A 134 -4.33 12.83 9.74
CA SER A 134 -5.15 13.48 10.76
C SER A 134 -6.62 13.10 10.62
N TYR A 135 -7.15 13.12 9.39
CA TYR A 135 -8.52 12.71 9.10
C TYR A 135 -8.78 11.24 9.49
N ASN A 136 -7.87 10.34 9.13
CA ASN A 136 -7.99 8.92 9.39
C ASN A 136 -7.88 8.60 10.89
N VAL A 137 -7.07 9.33 11.65
CA VAL A 137 -7.03 9.21 13.12
C VAL A 137 -8.34 9.64 13.76
N GLU A 138 -8.94 10.75 13.31
CA GLU A 138 -10.26 11.14 13.80
C GLU A 138 -11.34 10.10 13.46
N LEU A 139 -11.26 9.50 12.27
CA LEU A 139 -12.17 8.46 11.83
C LEU A 139 -12.07 7.21 12.73
N VAL A 140 -10.84 6.78 13.02
CA VAL A 140 -10.51 5.71 13.99
C VAL A 140 -11.14 6.02 15.35
N GLN A 141 -10.91 7.22 15.89
CA GLN A 141 -11.45 7.63 17.19
C GLN A 141 -12.99 7.63 17.24
N LYS A 142 -13.66 7.98 16.13
CA LYS A 142 -15.13 8.04 16.03
C LYS A 142 -15.78 6.69 15.69
N SER A 143 -15.01 5.70 15.27
CA SER A 143 -15.51 4.43 14.74
C SER A 143 -16.21 3.54 15.78
N GLY A 144 -15.95 3.76 17.07
CA GLY A 144 -16.50 2.95 18.16
C GLY A 144 -15.85 1.57 18.32
N PHE A 145 -14.80 1.24 17.55
CA PHE A 145 -13.93 0.10 17.84
C PHE A 145 -13.01 0.42 19.03
N GLU A 146 -12.52 -0.60 19.72
CA GLU A 146 -11.50 -0.41 20.76
C GLU A 146 -10.15 -0.07 20.10
N PRO A 147 -9.31 0.83 20.65
CA PRO A 147 -8.02 1.19 20.06
C PRO A 147 -7.11 0.00 19.74
N SER A 148 -7.09 -1.01 20.61
CA SER A 148 -6.33 -2.25 20.40
C SER A 148 -6.84 -3.14 19.27
N GLN A 149 -8.05 -2.87 18.75
CA GLN A 149 -8.58 -3.56 17.58
C GLN A 149 -8.19 -2.83 16.29
N MET A 150 -7.85 -1.54 16.35
CA MET A 150 -7.68 -0.68 15.17
C MET A 150 -6.25 -0.50 14.72
N ILE A 151 -5.29 -0.54 15.65
CA ILE A 151 -3.86 -0.54 15.34
C ILE A 151 -3.28 -1.66 16.19
N GLU A 152 -3.10 -2.82 15.58
CA GLU A 152 -2.55 -3.98 16.26
C GLU A 152 -1.04 -3.84 16.41
N SER A 153 -0.38 -3.18 15.44
CA SER A 153 1.06 -2.95 15.41
C SER A 153 1.50 -1.81 16.35
N PRO A 154 2.27 -2.09 17.42
CA PRO A 154 2.85 -1.06 18.28
C PRO A 154 3.80 -0.13 17.52
N GLU A 155 4.53 -0.66 16.53
CA GLU A 155 5.47 0.10 15.69
C GLU A 155 4.72 1.12 14.82
N LEU A 156 3.58 0.72 14.26
CA LEU A 156 2.72 1.61 13.49
C LEU A 156 2.15 2.72 14.38
N ALA A 157 1.68 2.37 15.58
CA ALA A 157 1.16 3.33 16.55
C ALA A 157 2.23 4.33 17.01
N HIS A 158 3.46 3.87 17.26
CA HIS A 158 4.58 4.72 17.61
C HIS A 158 4.89 5.72 16.49
N SER A 159 5.04 5.22 15.26
CA SER A 159 5.39 6.02 14.09
C SER A 159 4.31 7.06 13.76
N LEU A 160 3.05 6.68 13.93
CA LEU A 160 1.90 7.59 13.85
C LEU A 160 2.05 8.78 14.80
N LEU A 161 2.25 8.50 16.09
CA LEU A 161 2.36 9.54 17.11
C LEU A 161 3.59 10.42 16.88
N THR A 162 4.70 9.83 16.47
CA THR A 162 5.93 10.55 16.13
C THR A 162 5.70 11.58 15.03
N ILE A 163 5.13 11.18 13.89
CA ILE A 163 4.88 12.11 12.77
C ILE A 163 3.86 13.19 13.17
N LEU A 164 2.79 12.83 13.88
CA LEU A 164 1.78 13.81 14.31
C LEU A 164 2.34 14.84 15.29
N ASN A 165 3.14 14.41 16.26
CA ASN A 165 3.76 15.33 17.22
C ASN A 165 4.78 16.24 16.52
N PHE A 166 5.64 15.67 15.67
CA PHE A 166 6.63 16.44 14.93
C PHE A 166 5.97 17.50 14.03
N THR A 167 4.93 17.13 13.28
CA THR A 167 4.21 18.06 12.39
C THR A 167 3.34 19.07 13.15
N SER A 168 2.90 18.76 14.37
CA SER A 168 2.27 19.73 15.26
C SER A 168 3.26 20.80 15.72
N ASP A 169 4.49 20.40 16.05
CA ASP A 169 5.55 21.32 16.51
C ASP A 169 6.18 22.10 15.33
N PHE A 170 6.22 21.50 14.14
CA PHE A 170 6.78 22.07 12.91
C PHE A 170 5.77 22.02 11.75
N PRO A 171 4.69 22.82 11.77
CA PRO A 171 3.62 22.73 10.77
C PRO A 171 4.07 23.03 9.33
N ASN A 172 5.13 23.82 9.17
CA ASN A 172 5.69 24.15 7.85
C ASN A 172 6.40 22.96 7.18
N VAL A 173 6.61 21.85 7.89
CA VAL A 173 7.23 20.63 7.35
C VAL A 173 6.22 19.76 6.58
N ALA A 174 4.92 19.92 6.82
CA ALA A 174 3.90 19.08 6.18
C ALA A 174 3.93 19.11 4.63
N PRO A 175 4.09 20.27 3.95
CA PRO A 175 4.26 20.29 2.49
C PRO A 175 5.50 19.54 2.01
N ASP A 176 6.60 19.60 2.77
CA ASP A 176 7.86 18.95 2.43
C ASP A 176 7.76 17.43 2.58
N LEU A 177 7.05 16.94 3.60
CA LEU A 177 6.78 15.51 3.78
C LEU A 177 6.08 14.90 2.55
N LYS A 178 5.06 15.59 2.03
CA LYS A 178 4.37 15.15 0.80
C LYS A 178 5.30 15.17 -0.42
N ARG A 179 6.16 16.18 -0.55
CA ARG A 179 7.16 16.26 -1.64
C ARG A 179 8.21 15.16 -1.54
N ILE A 180 8.71 14.93 -0.34
CA ILE A 180 9.63 13.83 -0.03
C ILE A 180 9.01 12.50 -0.44
N TYR A 181 7.75 12.25 -0.08
CA TYR A 181 7.07 11.03 -0.50
C TYR A 181 6.96 10.90 -2.03
N MET A 182 6.72 11.98 -2.78
CA MET A 182 6.75 11.89 -4.25
C MET A 182 8.11 11.36 -4.76
N HIS A 183 9.22 11.76 -4.14
CA HIS A 183 10.54 11.23 -4.48
C HIS A 183 10.71 9.78 -4.04
N VAL A 184 10.23 9.41 -2.84
CA VAL A 184 10.19 8.01 -2.38
C VAL A 184 9.43 7.13 -3.37
N GLN A 185 8.23 7.54 -3.77
CA GLN A 185 7.41 6.84 -4.75
C GLN A 185 8.13 6.69 -6.09
N ASN A 186 8.72 7.77 -6.62
CA ASN A 186 9.50 7.73 -7.85
C ASN A 186 10.66 6.71 -7.77
N VAL A 187 11.33 6.63 -6.63
CA VAL A 187 12.43 5.67 -6.41
C VAL A 187 11.88 4.24 -6.37
N LEU A 188 10.81 3.99 -5.62
CA LEU A 188 10.16 2.68 -5.51
C LEU A 188 9.71 2.16 -6.88
N GLU A 189 9.02 3.00 -7.66
CA GLU A 189 8.56 2.67 -9.02
C GLU A 189 9.75 2.34 -9.94
N SER A 190 10.82 3.15 -9.90
CA SER A 190 12.00 2.95 -10.74
C SER A 190 12.77 1.65 -10.46
N LYS A 191 12.61 1.08 -9.27
CA LYS A 191 13.29 -0.14 -8.82
C LYS A 191 12.33 -1.31 -8.60
N SER A 192 11.04 -1.14 -8.90
CA SER A 192 9.99 -2.12 -8.63
C SER A 192 10.07 -2.67 -7.20
N SER A 193 10.25 -1.77 -6.23
CA SER A 193 10.33 -2.10 -4.81
C SER A 193 9.01 -1.78 -4.14
N ILE A 194 8.67 -2.57 -3.12
CA ILE A 194 7.49 -2.35 -2.27
C ILE A 194 7.92 -2.04 -0.84
N VAL A 195 7.16 -1.16 -0.20
CA VAL A 195 7.26 -0.88 1.22
C VAL A 195 6.50 -1.94 2.00
N MET A 196 7.22 -2.58 2.92
CA MET A 196 6.73 -3.64 3.83
C MET A 196 6.32 -3.08 5.19
N GLY A 197 6.69 -1.84 5.48
CA GLY A 197 6.41 -1.15 6.72
C GLY A 197 7.06 0.22 6.73
N VAL A 198 6.55 1.11 7.57
CA VAL A 198 7.11 2.44 7.77
C VAL A 198 7.30 2.65 9.25
N TYR A 199 8.48 3.13 9.61
CA TYR A 199 8.73 3.59 10.97
C TYR A 199 9.17 5.05 10.99
N ALA A 200 8.87 5.73 12.10
CA ALA A 200 9.30 7.10 12.30
C ALA A 200 9.86 7.28 13.72
N GLU A 201 11.03 7.89 13.80
CA GLU A 201 11.74 8.17 15.05
C GLU A 201 12.23 9.62 15.05
N GLU A 202 12.29 10.21 16.24
CA GLU A 202 12.91 11.52 16.42
C GLU A 202 14.29 11.35 17.04
N ASP A 203 15.25 12.14 16.56
CA ASP A 203 16.60 12.21 17.11
C ASP A 203 17.03 13.66 17.35
N ASP A 204 18.09 13.85 18.13
CA ASP A 204 18.78 15.12 18.31
C ASP A 204 20.12 15.08 17.57
N PHE A 205 20.22 15.84 16.49
CA PHE A 205 21.44 16.00 15.72
C PHE A 205 21.92 17.45 15.80
N TYR A 206 23.06 17.69 16.44
CA TYR A 206 23.62 19.03 16.65
C TYR A 206 22.64 20.02 17.30
N HIS A 207 21.86 19.59 18.29
CA HIS A 207 20.83 20.41 18.97
C HIS A 207 19.65 20.79 18.07
N GLN A 208 19.48 20.09 16.95
CA GLN A 208 18.34 20.19 16.07
C GLN A 208 17.54 18.89 16.17
N ARG A 209 16.23 19.02 16.35
CA ARG A 209 15.32 17.89 16.37
C ARG A 209 15.09 17.43 14.93
N VAL A 210 15.35 16.15 14.67
CA VAL A 210 15.30 15.55 13.34
C VAL A 210 14.26 14.42 13.35
N LEU A 211 13.46 14.36 12.30
CA LEU A 211 12.52 13.29 12.02
C LEU A 211 13.15 12.29 11.04
N HIS A 212 13.48 11.10 11.52
CA HIS A 212 13.89 9.98 10.68
C HIS A 212 12.66 9.18 10.25
N ILE A 213 12.56 8.91 8.94
CA ILE A 213 11.47 8.13 8.36
C ILE A 213 12.09 6.95 7.63
N GLY A 214 11.85 5.74 8.15
CA GLY A 214 12.36 4.50 7.56
C GLY A 214 11.28 3.77 6.76
N TYR A 215 11.56 3.54 5.48
CA TYR A 215 10.77 2.69 4.60
C TYR A 215 11.39 1.30 4.56
N LEU A 216 10.76 0.34 5.22
CA LEU A 216 11.19 -1.05 5.19
C LEU A 216 10.93 -1.62 3.81
N VAL A 217 11.96 -2.09 3.12
CA VAL A 217 11.85 -2.69 1.80
C VAL A 217 12.52 -4.06 1.77
N GLU A 218 11.94 -4.97 1.00
CA GLU A 218 12.53 -6.28 0.80
C GLU A 218 13.69 -6.21 -0.20
N ALA A 219 14.85 -6.72 0.23
CA ALA A 219 16.04 -6.83 -0.62
C ALA A 219 16.89 -8.03 -0.19
N GLU A 220 17.48 -8.73 -1.16
CA GLU A 220 18.40 -9.83 -0.88
C GLU A 220 19.81 -9.33 -0.52
N GLN A 221 20.16 -8.10 -0.92
CA GLN A 221 21.51 -7.55 -0.82
C GLN A 221 21.48 -6.09 -0.36
N SER A 222 22.43 -5.73 0.52
CA SER A 222 22.60 -4.35 1.02
C SER A 222 22.83 -3.33 -0.08
N ASP A 223 23.45 -3.74 -1.20
CA ASP A 223 23.78 -2.86 -2.32
C ASP A 223 22.52 -2.27 -2.98
N LYS A 224 21.41 -3.03 -2.97
CA LYS A 224 20.10 -2.51 -3.44
C LYS A 224 19.62 -1.37 -2.56
N ILE A 225 19.76 -1.48 -1.24
CA ILE A 225 19.35 -0.44 -0.28
C ILE A 225 20.22 0.81 -0.42
N ILE A 226 21.54 0.64 -0.56
CA ILE A 226 22.47 1.75 -0.80
C ILE A 226 22.07 2.49 -2.07
N ALA A 227 21.84 1.77 -3.17
CA ALA A 227 21.44 2.39 -4.44
C ALA A 227 20.07 3.10 -4.37
N LEU A 228 19.13 2.60 -3.58
CA LEU A 228 17.84 3.27 -3.34
C LEU A 228 18.03 4.57 -2.57
N ASN A 229 18.84 4.56 -1.50
CA ASN A 229 19.11 5.73 -0.68
C ASN A 229 19.92 6.80 -1.41
N ASP A 230 20.92 6.40 -2.20
CA ASP A 230 21.70 7.32 -3.03
C ASP A 230 20.80 8.09 -4.01
N LEU A 231 19.91 7.36 -4.70
CA LEU A 231 18.96 7.95 -5.64
C LEU A 231 17.93 8.86 -4.93
N LEU A 232 17.47 8.46 -3.74
CA LEU A 232 16.54 9.27 -2.95
C LEU A 232 17.20 10.57 -2.49
N LEU A 233 18.43 10.49 -1.99
CA LEU A 233 19.20 11.65 -1.55
C LEU A 233 19.47 12.61 -2.72
N GLU A 234 19.85 12.08 -3.90
CA GLU A 234 20.04 12.88 -5.11
C GLU A 234 18.75 13.65 -5.46
N LYS A 235 17.60 12.99 -5.43
CA LYS A 235 16.31 13.61 -5.75
C LYS A 235 15.89 14.68 -4.75
N ILE A 236 16.01 14.39 -3.45
CA ILE A 236 15.62 15.33 -2.39
C ILE A 236 16.53 16.56 -2.38
N SER A 237 17.85 16.35 -2.47
CA SER A 237 18.81 17.46 -2.46
C SER A 237 18.74 18.34 -3.71
N ALA A 238 18.23 17.81 -4.83
CA ALA A 238 18.01 18.57 -6.06
C ALA A 238 16.65 19.31 -6.12
N ASP A 239 15.72 19.01 -5.22
CA ASP A 239 14.41 19.66 -5.18
C ASP A 239 14.45 20.91 -4.29
N GLU A 240 14.72 22.06 -4.92
CA GLU A 240 14.77 23.37 -4.26
C GLU A 240 13.46 23.77 -3.55
N ALA A 241 12.35 23.07 -3.80
CA ALA A 241 11.08 23.31 -3.12
C ALA A 241 10.96 22.61 -1.76
N ILE A 242 11.93 21.77 -1.38
CA ILE A 242 12.01 21.14 -0.05
C ILE A 242 12.87 22.03 0.85
N GLU A 243 12.24 22.73 1.78
CA GLU A 243 12.92 23.70 2.65
C GLU A 243 13.58 23.02 3.87
N HIS A 244 13.01 21.89 4.33
CA HIS A 244 13.35 21.24 5.60
C HIS A 244 14.04 19.87 5.42
N TRP A 245 14.80 19.68 4.33
CA TRP A 245 15.51 18.42 4.06
C TRP A 245 16.58 18.08 5.11
N ASP A 246 17.00 19.07 5.90
CA ASP A 246 17.97 18.94 6.99
C ASP A 246 17.38 18.38 8.29
N ILE A 247 16.05 18.44 8.45
CA ILE A 247 15.33 17.92 9.63
C ILE A 247 14.37 16.79 9.33
N VAL A 248 14.14 16.46 8.06
CA VAL A 248 13.37 15.28 7.66
C VAL A 248 14.26 14.37 6.83
N ILE A 249 14.61 13.22 7.41
CA ILE A 249 15.56 12.27 6.83
C ILE A 249 14.83 10.97 6.46
N PRO A 250 14.33 10.86 5.22
CA PRO A 250 13.77 9.62 4.73
C PRO A 250 14.89 8.65 4.32
N SER A 251 14.67 7.36 4.57
CA SER A 251 15.61 6.31 4.15
C SER A 251 14.89 5.01 3.87
N PHE A 252 15.40 4.24 2.93
CA PHE A 252 15.06 2.84 2.74
C PHE A 252 15.92 1.97 3.65
N VAL A 253 15.28 1.00 4.29
CA VAL A 253 15.90 0.14 5.29
C VAL A 253 15.59 -1.31 4.96
N LEU A 254 16.60 -2.16 5.12
CA LEU A 254 16.47 -3.58 4.89
C LEU A 254 15.56 -4.21 5.95
N THR A 255 14.49 -4.88 5.53
CA THR A 255 13.78 -5.82 6.41
C THR A 255 14.30 -7.25 6.20
N LYS A 256 14.33 -8.06 7.27
CA LYS A 256 14.62 -9.50 7.13
C LYS A 256 13.34 -10.23 6.69
N PRO A 257 13.43 -11.30 5.89
CA PRO A 257 12.27 -12.09 5.43
C PRO A 257 11.41 -12.67 6.57
N ASP A 258 11.93 -12.67 7.80
CA ASP A 258 11.38 -13.37 8.96
C ASP A 258 10.33 -12.55 9.73
N GLY A 259 10.05 -11.30 9.34
CA GLY A 259 9.17 -10.38 10.07
C GLY A 259 7.74 -10.40 9.54
N GLU A 260 6.77 -10.71 10.40
CA GLU A 260 5.33 -10.53 10.16
C GLU A 260 5.08 -9.30 9.30
N THR A 261 4.57 -9.53 8.09
CA THR A 261 4.21 -8.48 7.12
C THR A 261 3.33 -7.43 7.81
N GLN A 262 3.92 -6.31 8.26
CA GLN A 262 3.18 -5.12 8.68
C GLN A 262 2.70 -4.39 7.44
N GLY A 263 1.78 -5.04 6.75
CA GLY A 263 1.20 -4.62 5.48
C GLY A 263 0.28 -5.74 5.05
N LEU A 264 -0.97 -5.70 5.53
CA LEU A 264 -2.03 -6.67 5.24
C LEU A 264 -2.34 -6.72 3.73
N VAL A 265 -1.50 -7.38 2.93
CA VAL A 265 -1.85 -7.75 1.56
C VAL A 265 -2.47 -9.14 1.59
N VAL A 266 -3.67 -9.21 2.15
CA VAL A 266 -4.54 -10.38 2.03
C VAL A 266 -5.63 -10.04 1.02
N TYR A 267 -5.57 -10.68 -0.15
CA TYR A 267 -6.67 -10.64 -1.10
C TYR A 267 -7.93 -11.21 -0.42
N ALA A 268 -9.01 -10.44 -0.38
CA ALA A 268 -10.24 -10.91 0.23
C ALA A 268 -10.90 -11.96 -0.67
N SER A 269 -11.27 -13.09 -0.07
CA SER A 269 -12.13 -14.07 -0.72
C SER A 269 -13.59 -13.60 -0.75
N ASN A 270 -14.35 -14.05 -1.76
CA ASN A 270 -15.80 -13.79 -1.82
C ASN A 270 -16.49 -14.56 -0.68
N ALA A 271 -16.73 -13.90 0.46
CA ALA A 271 -17.54 -14.41 1.56
C ALA A 271 -19.02 -14.06 1.39
#